data_AF-A0AAV8WKG4-F1
#
_entry.id   AF-A0AAV8WKG4-F1
#
_cell.length_a   1.000
_cell.length_b   1.000
_cell.length_c   1.000
_cell.angle_alpha   90.00
_cell.angle_beta   90.00
_cell.angle_gamma   90.00
#
_symmetry.space_group_name_H-M   'P 1'
#
loop_
_entity.id
_entity.type
_entity.pdbx_description
1 polymer ?
#
loop_
_entity_poly.entity_id
_entity_poly.type
_entity_poly.pdbx_seq_one_letter_code
_entity_poly.pdbx_strand_id
1 'polypeptide(L)'
;MAVPTYLVIDLEIAKHVLTKDFSYFTDRGFYTNEKVLTSFSVGNPKWRNLRVKMSPAFTSGKLKGMFQTLVNNGSNLGNFLEKNIDGITGLVDIKQALAYYTIDNIGSCAFGLDCNSFEIPNSPFKKHGDNFFVPGNVQAFKTAFNMNFPKIARTLGLRDVPRNVSDFFMSMVKDAVAYREKNNYTKKDFLQSLIEMKNNPDALQNGHKGTVVL
;
A
#
# COMPACT_ATOMS: atom_id res chain seq x y z
N MET A 1 6.79 -23.66 16.06
CA MET A 1 5.63 -24.57 16.20
C MET A 1 4.84 -24.40 14.91
N ALA A 2 4.68 -25.45 14.10
CA ALA A 2 3.88 -25.36 12.88
C ALA A 2 2.41 -25.13 13.26
N VAL A 3 1.82 -24.04 12.76
CA VAL A 3 0.39 -23.78 12.92
C VAL A 3 -0.35 -24.65 11.90
N PRO A 4 -1.42 -25.38 12.29
CA PRO A 4 -2.20 -26.14 11.32
C PRO A 4 -2.79 -25.20 10.27
N THR A 5 -2.53 -25.48 8.99
CA THR A 5 -3.03 -24.71 7.86
C THR A 5 -4.05 -25.54 7.10
N TYR A 6 -5.26 -25.01 6.95
CA TYR A 6 -6.32 -25.62 6.16
C TYR A 6 -6.50 -24.87 4.84
N LEU A 7 -6.37 -25.58 3.72
CA LEU A 7 -6.63 -25.03 2.39
C LEU A 7 -8.09 -25.28 2.01
N VAL A 8 -8.88 -24.22 1.99
CA VAL A 8 -10.29 -24.28 1.57
C VAL A 8 -10.36 -24.36 0.05
N ILE A 9 -10.87 -25.47 -0.47
CA ILE A 9 -11.06 -25.70 -1.93
C ILE A 9 -12.55 -25.68 -2.30
N ASP A 10 -13.42 -26.04 -1.34
CA ASP A 10 -14.86 -26.08 -1.53
C ASP A 10 -15.50 -24.68 -1.44
N LEU A 11 -16.38 -24.36 -2.40
CA LEU A 11 -17.01 -23.04 -2.52
C LEU A 11 -18.01 -22.75 -1.40
N GLU A 12 -18.73 -23.75 -0.91
CA GLU A 12 -19.67 -23.56 0.20
C GLU A 12 -18.90 -23.29 1.50
N ILE A 13 -17.81 -24.04 1.75
CA ILE A 13 -16.94 -23.76 2.88
C ILE A 13 -16.30 -22.36 2.74
N ALA A 14 -15.84 -21.98 1.55
CA ALA A 14 -15.30 -20.64 1.32
C ALA A 14 -16.33 -19.54 1.59
N LYS A 15 -17.59 -19.73 1.19
CA LYS A 15 -18.69 -18.82 1.49
C LYS A 15 -18.93 -18.69 2.99
N HIS A 16 -18.87 -19.80 3.73
CA HIS A 16 -18.97 -19.77 5.18
C HIS A 16 -17.82 -18.96 5.80
N VAL A 17 -16.57 -19.26 5.44
CA VAL A 17 -15.37 -18.57 5.96
C VAL A 17 -15.36 -17.07 5.63
N LEU A 18 -15.69 -16.69 4.40
CA LEU A 18 -15.55 -15.32 3.91
C LEU A 18 -16.77 -14.42 4.18
N THR A 19 -17.96 -15.00 4.39
CA THR A 19 -19.20 -14.23 4.51
C THR A 19 -20.04 -14.59 5.73
N LYS A 20 -20.59 -15.81 5.79
CA LYS A 20 -21.59 -16.18 6.82
C LYS A 20 -20.99 -16.18 8.23
N ASP A 21 -19.82 -16.78 8.36
CA ASP A 21 -19.12 -17.03 9.64
C ASP A 21 -17.87 -16.14 9.76
N PHE A 22 -17.80 -15.04 9.01
CA PHE A 22 -16.65 -14.14 8.97
C PHE A 22 -16.22 -13.63 10.35
N SER A 23 -17.14 -13.53 11.32
CA SER A 23 -16.84 -13.14 12.71
C SER A 23 -15.81 -14.04 13.39
N TYR A 24 -15.65 -15.29 12.95
CA TYR A 24 -14.63 -16.22 13.44
C TYR A 24 -13.29 -16.12 12.67
N PHE A 25 -13.30 -15.53 11.47
CA PHE A 25 -12.17 -15.49 10.53
C PHE A 25 -11.71 -14.05 10.23
N THR A 26 -11.65 -13.20 11.26
CA THR A 26 -11.39 -11.77 11.07
C THR A 26 -9.93 -11.41 10.85
N ASP A 27 -9.01 -12.29 11.24
CA ASP A 27 -7.56 -12.05 11.17
C ASP A 27 -6.95 -12.69 9.92
N ARG A 28 -5.92 -12.06 9.35
CA ARG A 28 -5.31 -12.47 8.07
C ARG A 28 -4.18 -13.50 8.20
N GLY A 29 -3.82 -13.90 9.42
CA GLY A 29 -2.79 -14.91 9.68
C GLY A 29 -1.34 -14.48 9.46
N PHE A 30 -1.09 -13.23 9.06
CA PHE A 30 0.27 -12.68 8.95
C PHE A 30 0.72 -12.06 10.26
N TYR A 31 2.01 -12.22 10.59
CA TYR A 31 2.59 -11.50 11.71
C TYR A 31 2.60 -9.98 11.41
N THR A 32 2.33 -9.20 12.45
CA THR A 32 2.39 -7.74 12.42
C THR A 32 2.96 -7.24 13.74
N ASN A 33 3.94 -6.34 13.67
CA ASN A 33 4.38 -5.58 14.83
C ASN A 33 3.78 -4.17 14.83
N GLU A 34 2.61 -4.03 15.47
CA GLU A 34 1.84 -2.79 15.51
C GLU A 34 2.52 -1.64 16.24
N LYS A 35 3.56 -1.92 17.06
CA LYS A 35 4.33 -0.86 17.73
C LYS A 35 5.22 -0.07 16.76
N VAL A 36 5.38 -0.57 15.54
CA VAL A 36 6.35 -0.08 14.58
C VAL A 36 5.69 0.60 13.39
N LEU A 37 4.75 -0.10 12.74
CA LEU A 37 4.02 0.43 11.59
C LEU A 37 2.66 -0.26 11.52
N THR A 38 1.62 0.52 11.24
CA THR A 38 0.29 -0.03 10.98
C THR A 38 0.32 -0.70 9.61
N SER A 39 0.30 -2.04 9.60
CA SER A 39 0.31 -2.84 8.36
C SER A 39 -1.09 -3.24 7.94
N PHE A 40 -1.26 -3.72 6.71
CA PHE A 40 -2.51 -4.35 6.27
C PHE A 40 -2.81 -5.67 7.01
N SER A 41 -1.88 -6.19 7.82
CA SER A 41 -1.99 -7.43 8.57
C SER A 41 -2.48 -7.24 10.01
N VAL A 42 -2.82 -6.01 10.40
CA VAL A 42 -3.39 -5.69 11.72
C VAL A 42 -4.66 -6.50 11.97
N GLY A 43 -4.82 -7.01 13.20
CA GLY A 43 -5.96 -7.83 13.62
C GLY A 43 -7.21 -7.02 14.00
N ASN A 44 -8.29 -7.72 14.30
CA ASN A 44 -9.54 -7.11 14.79
C ASN A 44 -9.34 -6.58 16.23
N PRO A 45 -9.93 -5.44 16.68
CA PRO A 45 -10.85 -4.51 16.00
C PRO A 45 -10.19 -3.47 15.09
N LYS A 46 -8.86 -3.37 15.10
CA LYS A 46 -8.14 -2.25 14.49
C LYS A 46 -8.25 -2.22 12.97
N TRP A 47 -8.17 -3.35 12.28
CA TRP A 47 -8.33 -3.34 10.81
C TRP A 47 -9.72 -2.87 10.40
N ARG A 48 -10.76 -3.20 11.17
CA ARG A 48 -12.14 -2.79 10.89
C ARG A 48 -12.25 -1.27 11.00
N ASN A 49 -11.69 -0.71 12.06
CA ASN A 49 -11.62 0.74 12.26
C ASN A 49 -10.82 1.43 11.14
N LEU A 50 -9.67 0.89 10.75
CA LEU A 50 -8.87 1.42 9.63
C LEU A 50 -9.64 1.37 8.32
N ARG A 51 -10.30 0.24 8.01
CA ARG A 51 -11.09 0.10 6.79
C ARG A 51 -12.22 1.12 6.74
N VAL A 52 -12.96 1.30 7.82
CA VAL A 52 -14.06 2.28 7.88
C VAL A 52 -13.52 3.68 7.59
N LYS A 53 -12.38 4.05 8.17
CA LYS A 53 -11.75 5.36 7.94
C LYS A 53 -11.21 5.53 6.53
N MET A 54 -10.63 4.50 5.92
CA MET A 54 -10.01 4.61 4.59
C MET A 54 -11.02 4.50 3.44
N SER A 55 -12.15 3.81 3.64
CA SER A 55 -13.16 3.55 2.59
C SER A 55 -13.66 4.82 1.87
N PRO A 56 -13.90 5.97 2.55
CA PRO A 56 -14.32 7.22 1.90
C PRO A 56 -13.37 7.74 0.81
N ALA A 57 -12.06 7.46 0.92
CA ALA A 57 -11.09 7.87 -0.09
C ALA A 57 -11.18 7.05 -1.40
N PHE A 58 -11.90 5.93 -1.40
CA PHE A 58 -12.09 5.04 -2.55
C PHE A 58 -13.50 5.11 -3.14
N THR A 59 -14.26 6.17 -2.86
CA THR A 59 -15.57 6.40 -3.49
C THR A 59 -15.41 6.64 -4.99
N SER A 60 -16.46 6.34 -5.77
CA SER A 60 -16.49 6.58 -7.22
C SER A 60 -16.15 8.02 -7.60
N GLY A 61 -16.58 9.00 -6.79
CA GLY A 61 -16.25 10.42 -6.98
C GLY A 61 -14.76 10.72 -6.81
N LYS A 62 -14.12 10.19 -5.76
CA LYS A 62 -12.67 10.34 -5.54
C LYS A 62 -11.86 9.61 -6.60
N LEU A 63 -12.27 8.39 -6.99
CA LEU A 63 -11.66 7.62 -8.09
C LEU A 63 -11.73 8.37 -9.43
N LYS A 64 -12.89 8.98 -9.75
CA LYS A 64 -13.05 9.82 -10.95
C LYS A 64 -12.11 11.03 -10.92
N GLY A 65 -11.85 11.60 -9.73
CA GLY A 65 -10.87 12.67 -9.55
C GLY A 65 -9.44 12.28 -9.92
N MET A 66 -9.07 11.00 -9.73
CA MET A 66 -7.75 10.45 -10.06
C MET A 66 -7.66 9.91 -11.49
N PHE A 67 -8.79 9.80 -12.22
CA PHE A 67 -8.84 9.18 -13.54
C PHE A 67 -7.90 9.84 -14.54
N GLN A 68 -7.81 11.17 -14.55
CA GLN A 68 -6.93 11.88 -15.49
C GLN A 68 -5.45 11.53 -15.26
N THR A 69 -5.05 11.33 -14.01
CA THR A 69 -3.68 10.90 -13.68
C THR A 69 -3.39 9.51 -14.25
N LEU A 70 -4.34 8.57 -14.13
CA LEU A 70 -4.22 7.24 -14.72
C LEU A 70 -4.10 7.30 -16.24
N VAL A 71 -4.91 8.14 -16.90
CA VAL A 71 -4.86 8.34 -18.36
C VAL A 71 -3.51 8.89 -18.79
N ASN A 72 -3.00 9.92 -18.10
CA ASN A 72 -1.70 10.51 -18.42
C ASN A 72 -0.57 9.49 -18.28
N ASN A 73 -0.57 8.70 -17.21
CA ASN A 73 0.40 7.62 -17.02
C ASN A 73 0.25 6.51 -18.07
N GLY A 74 -0.97 6.28 -18.55
CA GLY A 74 -1.26 5.35 -19.64
C GLY A 74 -0.64 5.81 -20.96
N SER A 75 -0.71 7.10 -21.27
CA SER A 75 0.00 7.68 -22.42
C SER A 75 1.52 7.51 -22.31
N ASN A 76 2.08 7.67 -21.10
CA ASN A 76 3.52 7.42 -20.87
C ASN A 76 3.90 5.96 -21.12
N LEU A 77 3.05 5.02 -20.72
CA LEU A 77 3.24 3.60 -21.05
C LEU A 77 3.20 3.38 -22.57
N GLY A 78 2.23 3.97 -23.28
CA GLY A 78 2.15 3.89 -24.75
C GLY A 78 3.44 4.39 -25.42
N ASN A 79 3.88 5.59 -25.05
CA ASN A 79 5.12 6.18 -25.55
C ASN A 79 6.34 5.31 -25.25
N PHE A 80 6.40 4.68 -24.06
CA PHE A 80 7.46 3.75 -23.71
C PHE A 80 7.44 2.51 -24.61
N LEU A 81 6.26 1.93 -24.86
CA LEU A 81 6.13 0.76 -25.72
C LEU A 81 6.54 1.08 -27.16
N GLU A 82 6.04 2.16 -27.75
CA GLU A 82 6.39 2.61 -29.11
C GLU A 82 7.92 2.75 -29.27
N LYS A 83 8.56 3.49 -28.35
CA LYS A 83 10.02 3.69 -28.37
C LYS A 83 10.83 2.40 -28.30
N ASN A 84 10.36 1.38 -27.57
CA ASN A 84 11.10 0.14 -27.38
C ASN A 84 10.80 -0.92 -28.45
N ILE A 85 9.61 -0.86 -29.07
CA ILE A 85 9.25 -1.71 -30.22
C ILE A 85 10.08 -1.32 -31.45
N ASP A 86 10.30 -0.02 -31.66
CA ASP A 86 11.15 0.50 -32.76
C ASP A 86 12.66 0.35 -32.48
N GLY A 87 13.03 -0.23 -31.33
CA GLY A 87 14.41 -0.45 -30.91
C GLY A 87 15.09 -1.65 -31.58
N ILE A 88 16.41 -1.74 -31.42
CA ILE A 88 17.30 -2.73 -32.08
C ILE A 88 16.85 -4.19 -31.92
N THR A 89 16.22 -4.54 -30.79
CA THR A 89 15.75 -5.90 -30.51
C THR A 89 14.25 -6.10 -30.72
N GLY A 90 13.44 -5.02 -30.73
CA GLY A 90 11.97 -5.09 -30.76
C GLY A 90 11.31 -5.86 -29.60
N LEU A 91 12.08 -6.21 -28.55
CA LEU A 91 11.62 -7.01 -27.42
C LEU A 91 11.40 -6.14 -26.19
N VAL A 92 10.19 -6.22 -25.62
CA VAL A 92 9.81 -5.45 -24.43
C VAL A 92 9.50 -6.40 -23.27
N ASP A 93 10.10 -6.16 -22.10
CA ASP A 93 9.69 -6.81 -20.86
C ASP A 93 8.38 -6.19 -20.35
N ILE A 94 7.26 -6.87 -20.63
CA ILE A 94 5.92 -6.44 -20.22
C ILE A 94 5.77 -6.39 -18.70
N LYS A 95 6.43 -7.28 -17.95
CA LYS A 95 6.37 -7.28 -16.48
C LYS A 95 7.01 -6.00 -15.94
N GLN A 96 8.15 -5.60 -16.51
CA GLN A 96 8.82 -4.36 -16.14
C GLN A 96 7.99 -3.13 -16.54
N ALA A 97 7.45 -3.09 -17.76
CA ALA A 97 6.63 -1.97 -18.24
C ALA A 97 5.39 -1.74 -17.36
N LEU A 98 4.68 -2.81 -17.00
CA LEU A 98 3.52 -2.74 -16.10
C LEU A 98 3.90 -2.40 -14.66
N ALA A 99 5.09 -2.80 -14.21
CA ALA A 99 5.62 -2.38 -12.91
C ALA A 99 5.84 -0.86 -12.88
N TYR A 100 6.45 -0.27 -13.93
CA TYR A 100 6.60 1.19 -14.03
C TYR A 100 5.26 1.92 -14.03
N TYR A 101 4.30 1.44 -14.83
CA TYR A 101 2.95 2.00 -14.86
C TYR A 101 2.29 1.97 -13.47
N THR A 102 2.38 0.84 -12.76
CA THR A 102 1.80 0.68 -11.42
C THR A 102 2.46 1.58 -10.40
N ILE A 103 3.79 1.70 -10.45
CA ILE A 103 4.56 2.57 -9.56
C ILE A 103 4.19 4.04 -9.78
N ASP A 104 4.13 4.51 -11.03
CA ASP A 104 3.76 5.89 -11.34
C ASP A 104 2.30 6.18 -10.94
N ASN A 105 1.38 5.23 -11.13
CA ASN A 105 0.00 5.38 -10.66
C ASN A 105 -0.09 5.51 -9.15
N ILE A 106 0.61 4.66 -8.40
CA ILE A 106 0.63 4.74 -6.93
C ILE A 106 1.34 6.02 -6.49
N GLY A 107 2.48 6.38 -7.09
CA GLY A 107 3.20 7.62 -6.82
C GLY A 107 2.29 8.85 -6.97
N SER A 108 1.66 8.99 -8.13
CA SER A 108 0.87 10.18 -8.44
C SER A 108 -0.50 10.19 -7.74
N CYS A 109 -1.19 9.06 -7.65
CA CYS A 109 -2.53 8.99 -7.04
C CYS A 109 -2.50 8.83 -5.52
N ALA A 110 -1.51 8.13 -4.96
CA ALA A 110 -1.42 7.91 -3.52
C ALA A 110 -0.65 9.02 -2.81
N PHE A 111 0.50 9.43 -3.37
CA PHE A 111 1.42 10.38 -2.75
C PHE A 111 1.43 11.76 -3.41
N GLY A 112 0.78 11.91 -4.57
CA GLY A 112 0.79 13.15 -5.34
C GLY A 112 2.10 13.42 -6.07
N LEU A 113 2.99 12.43 -6.18
CA LEU A 113 4.34 12.55 -6.72
C LEU A 113 4.42 11.99 -8.14
N ASP A 114 5.11 12.69 -9.02
CA ASP A 114 5.38 12.17 -10.37
C ASP A 114 6.74 11.45 -10.36
N CYS A 115 6.69 10.12 -10.35
CA CYS A 115 7.88 9.28 -10.21
C CYS A 115 8.66 9.10 -11.52
N ASN A 116 8.01 9.32 -12.67
CA ASN A 116 8.56 9.19 -14.03
C ASN A 116 9.38 7.90 -14.20
N SER A 117 8.84 6.76 -13.75
CA SER A 117 9.59 5.50 -13.66
C SER A 117 10.01 4.95 -15.03
N PHE A 118 9.31 5.36 -16.10
CA PHE A 118 9.67 5.02 -17.48
C PHE A 118 10.97 5.68 -17.96
N GLU A 119 11.33 6.84 -17.42
CA GLU A 119 12.55 7.57 -17.78
C GLU A 119 13.65 7.40 -16.73
N ILE A 120 13.26 7.25 -15.46
CA ILE A 120 14.16 7.13 -14.31
C ILE A 120 13.97 5.75 -13.65
N PRO A 121 14.51 4.68 -14.26
CA PRO A 121 14.26 3.30 -13.82
C PRO A 121 14.86 2.96 -12.44
N ASN A 122 15.73 3.81 -11.90
CA ASN A 122 16.38 3.65 -10.58
C ASN A 122 15.95 4.73 -9.57
N SER A 123 14.73 5.25 -9.68
CA SER A 123 14.21 6.21 -8.71
C SER A 123 14.25 5.64 -7.28
N PRO A 124 14.51 6.46 -6.26
CA PRO A 124 14.44 6.02 -4.86
C PRO A 124 13.09 5.37 -4.52
N PHE A 125 12.00 5.92 -5.06
CA PHE A 125 10.65 5.38 -4.89
C PHE A 125 10.56 3.92 -5.36
N LYS A 126 11.02 3.65 -6.59
CA LYS A 126 11.05 2.28 -7.13
C LYS A 126 11.99 1.38 -6.32
N LYS A 127 13.20 1.83 -5.99
CA LYS A 127 14.17 1.02 -5.23
C LYS A 127 13.61 0.59 -3.86
N HIS A 128 12.97 1.51 -3.13
CA HIS A 128 12.35 1.19 -1.84
C HIS A 128 11.07 0.37 -2.00
N GLY A 129 10.30 0.57 -3.08
CA GLY A 129 9.15 -0.28 -3.42
C GLY A 129 9.55 -1.72 -3.78
N ASP A 130 10.58 -1.91 -4.59
CA ASP A 130 11.11 -3.23 -4.97
C ASP A 130 11.60 -3.99 -3.72
N ASN A 131 12.32 -3.31 -2.82
CA ASN A 131 12.76 -3.91 -1.55
C ASN A 131 11.61 -4.35 -0.63
N PHE A 132 10.40 -3.80 -0.83
CA PHE A 132 9.19 -4.24 -0.12
C PHE A 132 8.59 -5.50 -0.75
N PHE A 133 8.46 -5.56 -2.08
CA PHE A 133 7.83 -6.68 -2.79
C PHE A 133 8.75 -7.86 -3.03
N VAL A 134 10.04 -7.62 -3.23
CA VAL A 134 11.08 -8.64 -3.46
C VAL A 134 12.12 -8.51 -2.34
N PRO A 135 11.77 -8.96 -1.11
CA PRO A 135 12.72 -8.94 -0.01
C PRO A 135 13.91 -9.85 -0.35
N GLY A 136 15.13 -9.36 -0.12
CA GLY A 136 16.33 -10.20 -0.25
C GLY A 136 16.30 -11.40 0.70
N ASN A 137 17.15 -12.41 0.44
CA ASN A 137 17.16 -13.70 1.17
C ASN A 137 17.14 -13.56 2.70
N VAL A 138 17.90 -12.60 3.24
CA VAL A 138 17.94 -12.31 4.69
C VAL A 138 16.59 -11.83 5.21
N GLN A 139 15.92 -10.94 4.47
CA GLN A 139 14.61 -10.44 4.84
C GLN A 139 13.53 -11.52 4.68
N ALA A 140 13.62 -12.36 3.65
CA ALA A 140 12.72 -13.52 3.49
C ALA A 140 12.84 -14.50 4.67
N PHE A 141 14.07 -14.81 5.10
CA PHE A 141 14.30 -15.63 6.28
C PHE A 141 13.73 -14.99 7.55
N LYS A 142 13.93 -13.68 7.74
CA LYS A 142 13.37 -12.94 8.86
C LYS A 142 11.85 -12.97 8.87
N THR A 143 11.20 -12.79 7.72
CA THR A 143 9.74 -12.89 7.59
C THR A 143 9.25 -14.30 7.95
N ALA A 144 9.92 -15.34 7.44
CA ALA A 144 9.59 -16.72 7.80
C ALA A 144 9.73 -16.99 9.30
N PHE A 145 10.79 -16.46 9.93
CA PHE A 145 10.98 -16.54 11.38
C PHE A 145 9.85 -15.83 12.15
N ASN A 146 9.50 -14.59 11.75
CA ASN A 146 8.42 -13.82 12.36
C ASN A 146 7.08 -14.56 12.30
N MET A 147 6.77 -15.22 11.17
CA MET A 147 5.54 -15.99 10.99
C MET A 147 5.50 -17.26 11.85
N ASN A 148 6.61 -17.98 11.98
CA ASN A 148 6.66 -19.24 12.73
C ASN A 148 6.80 -19.04 14.25
N PHE A 149 7.37 -17.91 14.68
CA PHE A 149 7.63 -17.60 16.08
C PHE A 149 7.12 -16.20 16.48
N PRO A 150 5.82 -15.91 16.29
CA PRO A 150 5.27 -14.55 16.42
C PRO A 150 5.38 -13.98 17.84
N LYS A 151 5.36 -14.82 18.88
CA LYS A 151 5.55 -14.37 20.28
C LYS A 151 6.98 -13.87 20.51
N ILE A 152 7.97 -14.64 20.06
CA ILE A 152 9.40 -14.30 20.20
C ILE A 152 9.71 -13.06 19.36
N ALA A 153 9.24 -13.02 18.12
CA ALA A 153 9.42 -11.88 17.23
C ALA A 153 8.85 -10.58 17.83
N ARG A 154 7.67 -10.65 18.48
CA ARG A 154 7.08 -9.50 19.19
C ARG A 154 7.92 -9.05 20.38
N THR A 155 8.43 -9.97 21.18
CA THR A 155 9.29 -9.66 22.34
C THR A 155 10.59 -8.99 21.92
N LEU A 156 11.20 -9.47 20.82
CA LEU A 156 12.41 -8.90 20.23
C LEU A 156 12.15 -7.61 19.42
N GLY A 157 10.89 -7.18 19.31
CA GLY A 157 10.54 -5.97 18.56
C GLY A 157 10.83 -6.08 17.04
N LEU A 158 10.82 -7.30 16.48
CA LEU A 158 11.12 -7.51 15.08
C LEU A 158 10.07 -6.85 14.18
N ARG A 159 10.57 -6.20 13.12
CA ARG A 159 9.78 -5.49 12.11
C ARG A 159 9.59 -6.36 10.87
N ASP A 160 8.42 -6.23 10.26
CA ASP A 160 8.04 -6.92 9.02
C ASP A 160 8.46 -6.14 7.79
N VAL A 161 8.31 -4.82 7.88
CA VAL A 161 8.83 -3.90 6.88
C VAL A 161 10.27 -3.54 7.24
N PRO A 162 11.22 -3.65 6.30
CA PRO A 162 12.58 -3.15 6.50
C PRO A 162 12.57 -1.69 6.94
N ARG A 163 13.42 -1.35 7.92
CA ARG A 163 13.43 -0.01 8.52
C ARG A 163 13.71 1.08 7.48
N ASN A 164 14.67 0.86 6.59
CA ASN A 164 15.01 1.79 5.50
C ASN A 164 13.83 2.05 4.55
N VAL A 165 12.97 1.06 4.32
CA VAL A 165 11.76 1.21 3.49
C VAL A 165 10.71 2.01 4.25
N SER A 166 10.43 1.63 5.51
CA SER A 166 9.46 2.34 6.36
C SER A 166 9.85 3.80 6.58
N ASP A 167 11.12 4.09 6.90
CA ASP A 167 11.59 5.43 7.20
C ASP A 167 11.51 6.33 5.95
N PHE A 168 11.83 5.79 4.77
CA PHE A 168 11.71 6.50 3.48
C PHE A 168 10.27 6.93 3.19
N PHE A 169 9.31 5.99 3.19
CA PHE A 169 7.91 6.32 2.89
C PHE A 169 7.28 7.21 3.97
N MET A 170 7.63 7.01 5.24
CA MET A 170 7.16 7.89 6.33
C MET A 170 7.70 9.31 6.20
N SER A 171 8.98 9.50 5.85
CA SER A 171 9.54 10.83 5.58
C SER A 171 8.80 11.49 4.43
N MET A 172 8.64 10.76 3.32
CA MET A 172 7.96 11.25 2.13
C MET A 172 6.53 11.72 2.42
N VAL A 173 5.74 10.95 3.17
CA VAL A 173 4.38 11.36 3.56
C VAL A 173 4.42 12.62 4.44
N LYS A 174 5.31 12.66 5.44
CA LYS A 174 5.45 13.83 6.33
C LYS A 174 5.82 15.09 5.57
N ASP A 175 6.80 14.99 4.67
CA ASP A 175 7.28 16.10 3.85
C ASP A 175 6.17 16.59 2.91
N ALA A 176 5.43 15.67 2.28
CA ALA A 176 4.32 16.01 1.40
C ALA A 176 3.15 16.67 2.15
N VAL A 177 2.81 16.19 3.35
CA VAL A 177 1.78 16.82 4.21
C VAL A 177 2.23 18.21 4.65
N ALA A 178 3.46 18.34 5.17
CA ALA A 178 4.00 19.61 5.63
C ALA A 178 4.06 20.65 4.51
N TYR A 179 4.48 20.25 3.31
CA TYR A 179 4.48 21.11 2.13
C TYR A 179 3.07 21.60 1.79
N ARG A 180 2.06 20.71 1.81
CA ARG A 180 0.67 21.07 1.49
C ARG A 180 0.08 22.04 2.51
N GLU A 181 0.25 21.74 3.79
CA GLU A 181 -0.24 22.59 4.88
C GLU A 181 0.43 23.98 4.87
N LYS A 182 1.74 24.05 4.59
CA LYS A 182 2.47 25.33 4.53
C LYS A 182 2.11 26.18 3.31
N ASN A 183 1.87 25.56 2.16
CA ASN A 183 1.66 26.27 0.89
C ASN A 183 0.19 26.36 0.45
N ASN A 184 -0.76 25.87 1.26
CA ASN A 184 -2.17 25.73 0.88
C ASN A 184 -2.38 25.00 -0.46
N TYR A 185 -1.49 24.04 -0.76
CA TYR A 185 -1.56 23.26 -1.99
C TYR A 185 -2.55 22.11 -1.83
N THR A 186 -3.45 21.95 -2.81
CA THR A 186 -4.41 20.86 -2.85
C THR A 186 -4.34 20.13 -4.19
N LYS A 187 -4.41 18.81 -4.15
CA LYS A 187 -4.44 17.92 -5.32
C LYS A 187 -5.52 16.87 -5.10
N LYS A 188 -6.26 16.49 -6.15
CA LYS A 188 -7.33 15.49 -6.07
C LYS A 188 -6.74 14.07 -6.00
N ASP A 189 -6.07 13.77 -4.90
CA ASP A 189 -5.38 12.50 -4.67
C ASP A 189 -5.76 11.88 -3.31
N PHE A 190 -5.22 10.69 -3.06
CA PHE A 190 -5.46 9.95 -1.83
C PHE A 190 -4.92 10.68 -0.60
N LEU A 191 -3.70 11.24 -0.69
CA LEU A 191 -3.08 11.95 0.43
C LEU A 191 -3.92 13.16 0.87
N GLN A 192 -4.49 13.89 -0.08
CA GLN A 192 -5.41 14.99 0.24
C GLN A 192 -6.64 14.49 0.99
N SER A 193 -7.19 13.36 0.58
CA SER A 193 -8.32 12.75 1.28
C SER A 193 -7.95 12.37 2.72
N LEU A 194 -6.72 11.90 2.95
CA LEU A 194 -6.25 11.61 4.31
C LEU A 194 -6.03 12.88 5.15
N ILE A 195 -5.52 13.96 4.55
CA ILE A 195 -5.35 15.26 5.22
C ILE A 195 -6.73 15.83 5.61
N GLU A 196 -7.71 15.76 4.71
CA GLU A 196 -9.10 16.14 4.97
C GLU A 196 -9.68 15.36 6.17
N MET A 197 -9.46 14.05 6.22
CA MET A 197 -9.90 13.20 7.35
C MET A 197 -9.19 13.50 8.66
N LYS A 198 -7.88 13.82 8.62
CA LYS A 198 -7.11 14.25 9.80
C LYS A 198 -7.67 15.55 10.37
N ASN A 199 -7.99 16.51 9.50
CA ASN A 199 -8.43 17.85 9.89
C ASN A 199 -9.94 17.92 10.20
N ASN A 200 -10.73 16.97 9.71
CA ASN A 200 -12.16 16.88 9.98
C ASN A 200 -12.53 15.50 10.56
N PRO A 201 -12.15 15.22 11.83
CA PRO A 201 -12.46 13.95 12.48
C PRO A 201 -13.98 13.72 12.65
N ASP A 202 -14.78 14.78 12.55
CA ASP A 202 -16.24 14.75 12.67
C ASP A 202 -16.95 14.32 11.37
N ALA A 203 -16.31 14.40 10.20
CA ALA A 203 -16.85 13.82 8.97
C ALA A 203 -16.98 12.28 9.01
N LEU A 204 -16.38 11.64 10.03
CA LEU A 204 -16.50 10.21 10.35
C LEU A 204 -17.63 9.91 11.36
N GLN A 205 -18.48 10.89 11.72
CA GLN A 205 -19.48 10.81 12.80
C GLN A 205 -20.61 9.79 12.63
N ASN A 206 -20.64 8.98 11.57
CA ASN A 206 -21.45 7.77 11.56
C ASN A 206 -20.73 6.60 12.28
N GLY A 207 -20.31 6.84 13.53
CA GLY A 207 -20.21 5.81 14.58
C GLY A 207 -18.84 5.45 15.15
N HIS A 208 -17.69 6.00 14.73
CA HIS A 208 -16.39 5.46 15.17
C HIS A 208 -15.34 6.55 15.50
N LYS A 209 -15.12 6.77 16.80
CA LYS A 209 -14.09 7.69 17.33
C LYS A 209 -12.68 7.18 17.01
N GLY A 210 -11.90 7.96 16.28
CA GLY A 210 -10.45 7.85 16.32
C GLY A 210 -9.75 8.74 15.29
N THR A 211 -8.67 9.40 15.71
CA THR A 211 -7.83 10.26 14.88
C THR A 211 -7.09 9.45 13.80
N VAL A 212 -6.96 10.00 12.59
CA VAL A 212 -5.99 9.56 11.59
C VAL A 212 -4.69 10.29 11.89
N VAL A 213 -3.67 9.56 12.34
CA VAL A 213 -2.32 10.11 12.54
C VAL A 213 -1.54 9.88 11.26
N LEU A 214 -1.18 10.96 10.58
CA LEU A 214 -0.28 11.00 9.44
C LEU A 214 1.16 11.25 9.92
#